data_AF-A0A815ZX58-F1
#
_entry.id   AF-A0A815ZX58-F1
#
_cell.length_a   1.000
_cell.length_b   1.000
_cell.length_c   1.000
_cell.angle_alpha   90.00
_cell.angle_beta   90.00
_cell.angle_gamma   90.00
#
_symmetry.space_group_name_H-M   'P 1'
#
loop_
_entity.id
_entity.type
_entity.pdbx_description
1 polymer ?
#
loop_
_entity_poly.entity_id
_entity_poly.type
_entity_poly.pdbx_seq_one_letter_code
_entity_poly.pdbx_strand_id
1 'polypeptide(L)'
;SLYRTKQTLSKTAKKVLRALPKTMAQKKQVLEHICQDLGILPKPKAARIQSKIPASVRTKVEQFYLKDYISWQAPGKRDHKTIKENGLKVRCQKCLYNIRQVYELFIQENPRTVIQCVKQLQKKMPQYLWYIFVKRKQSGYFGHIKENADDTTVVCLADYAENYTLQDQDQMQSAHWSKKQVSIFTAYTWMGGSEVNGYSFGFVSDLKKHDKFTVVTCLEILVQ
;
A
#
# COMPACT_ATOMS: atom_id res chain seq x y z
N SER A 1 -14.60 46.05 -15.93
CA SER A 1 -13.30 45.37 -16.15
C SER A 1 -12.46 45.54 -14.90
N LEU A 2 -12.00 44.46 -14.27
CA LEU A 2 -11.10 44.52 -13.09
C LEU A 2 -9.74 45.18 -13.42
N TYR A 3 -9.38 45.25 -14.71
CA TYR A 3 -8.20 45.96 -15.20
C TYR A 3 -8.58 47.30 -15.81
N ARG A 4 -7.75 48.33 -15.54
CA ARG A 4 -7.94 49.72 -15.98
C ARG A 4 -8.01 49.87 -17.51
N THR A 5 -7.30 49.06 -18.27
CA THR A 5 -7.35 49.05 -19.75
C THR A 5 -7.15 47.64 -20.30
N LYS A 6 -7.62 47.40 -21.55
CA LYS A 6 -7.38 46.14 -22.28
C LYS A 6 -5.89 45.85 -22.47
N GLN A 7 -5.09 46.89 -22.71
CA GLN A 7 -3.64 46.77 -22.89
C GLN A 7 -2.96 46.21 -21.63
N THR A 8 -3.36 46.65 -20.44
CA THR A 8 -2.79 46.16 -19.17
C THR A 8 -3.12 44.67 -18.92
N LEU A 9 -4.34 44.24 -19.24
CA LEU A 9 -4.73 42.84 -19.17
C LEU A 9 -3.86 41.98 -20.11
N SER A 10 -3.72 42.41 -21.37
CA SER A 10 -2.90 41.67 -22.36
C SER A 10 -1.43 41.58 -21.96
N LYS A 11 -0.85 42.64 -21.38
CA LYS A 11 0.54 42.61 -20.87
C LYS A 11 0.69 41.63 -19.71
N THR A 12 -0.26 41.62 -18.78
CA THR A 12 -0.26 40.73 -17.61
C THR A 12 -0.41 39.27 -18.04
N ALA A 13 -1.36 38.98 -18.93
CA ALA A 13 -1.55 37.63 -19.47
C ALA A 13 -0.29 37.10 -20.18
N LYS A 14 0.38 37.92 -20.98
CA LYS A 14 1.67 37.54 -21.62
C LYS A 14 2.76 37.25 -20.60
N LYS A 15 2.83 38.00 -19.49
CA LYS A 15 3.80 37.76 -18.42
C LYS A 15 3.56 36.40 -17.74
N VAL A 16 2.30 36.08 -17.45
CA VAL A 16 1.90 34.79 -16.85
C VAL A 16 2.19 33.63 -17.81
N LEU A 17 1.83 33.77 -19.09
CA LEU A 17 2.09 32.73 -20.10
C LEU A 17 3.58 32.42 -20.28
N ARG A 18 4.46 33.41 -20.14
CA ARG A 18 5.92 33.22 -20.20
C ARG A 18 6.48 32.48 -18.97
N ALA A 19 5.81 32.59 -17.83
CA ALA A 19 6.22 31.93 -16.59
C ALA A 19 5.74 30.47 -16.49
N LEU A 20 4.85 30.03 -17.40
CA LEU A 20 4.34 28.66 -17.39
C LEU A 20 5.37 27.66 -17.97
N PRO A 21 5.32 26.38 -17.55
CA PRO A 21 6.18 25.31 -18.09
C PRO A 21 6.03 25.13 -19.61
N LYS A 22 7.04 24.52 -20.25
CA LYS A 22 7.07 24.33 -21.71
C LYS A 22 6.02 23.34 -22.21
N THR A 23 5.82 22.22 -21.50
CA THR A 23 4.94 21.13 -21.96
C THR A 23 3.46 21.39 -21.66
N MET A 24 2.56 20.95 -22.54
CA MET A 24 1.12 21.14 -22.36
C MET A 24 0.56 20.43 -21.12
N ALA A 25 1.08 19.25 -20.79
CA ALA A 25 0.68 18.51 -19.59
C ALA A 25 1.02 19.27 -18.31
N GLN A 26 2.23 19.81 -18.21
CA GLN A 26 2.65 20.62 -17.06
C GLN A 26 1.87 21.94 -16.97
N LYS A 27 1.60 22.61 -18.10
CA LYS A 27 0.75 23.82 -18.14
C LYS A 27 -0.63 23.54 -17.56
N LYS A 28 -1.27 22.44 -17.99
CA LYS A 28 -2.59 22.03 -17.51
C LYS A 28 -2.57 21.81 -15.99
N GLN A 29 -1.61 21.05 -15.49
CA GLN A 29 -1.52 20.74 -14.06
C GLN A 29 -1.31 21.99 -13.19
N VAL A 30 -0.43 22.90 -13.62
CA VAL A 30 -0.19 24.17 -12.90
C VAL A 30 -1.43 25.05 -12.90
N LEU A 31 -2.12 25.16 -14.04
CA LEU A 31 -3.37 25.92 -14.14
C LEU A 31 -4.49 25.32 -13.28
N GLU A 32 -4.63 24.00 -13.26
CA GLU A 32 -5.58 23.30 -12.38
C GLU A 32 -5.32 23.62 -10.91
N HIS A 33 -4.04 23.62 -10.49
CA HIS A 33 -3.66 23.95 -9.12
C HIS A 33 -3.96 25.41 -8.77
N ILE A 34 -3.60 26.36 -9.63
CA ILE A 34 -3.90 27.79 -9.44
C ILE A 34 -5.42 28.02 -9.35
N CYS A 35 -6.19 27.40 -10.25
CA CYS A 35 -7.65 27.51 -10.24
C CYS A 35 -8.27 26.89 -8.97
N GLN A 36 -7.69 25.81 -8.44
CA GLN A 36 -8.11 25.22 -7.18
C GLN A 36 -7.81 26.12 -5.96
N ASP A 37 -6.66 26.81 -5.96
CA ASP A 37 -6.29 27.73 -4.89
C ASP A 37 -7.07 29.04 -4.92
N LEU A 38 -7.42 29.52 -6.10
CA LEU A 38 -8.32 30.66 -6.29
C LEU A 38 -9.80 30.30 -6.03
N GLY A 39 -10.10 29.04 -5.71
CA GLY A 39 -11.47 28.57 -5.45
C GLY A 39 -12.37 28.52 -6.69
N ILE A 40 -11.79 28.61 -7.90
CA ILE A 40 -12.51 28.51 -9.17
C ILE A 40 -12.87 27.05 -9.48
N LEU A 41 -11.96 26.13 -9.15
CA LEU A 41 -12.18 24.69 -9.28
C LEU A 41 -12.24 24.02 -7.89
N PRO A 42 -13.13 23.04 -7.67
CA PRO A 42 -13.14 22.29 -6.43
C PRO A 42 -11.86 21.45 -6.31
N LYS A 43 -11.22 21.48 -5.14
CA LYS A 43 -10.09 20.58 -4.85
C LYS A 43 -10.59 19.14 -4.88
N PRO A 44 -9.95 18.22 -5.64
CA PRO A 44 -10.35 16.83 -5.66
C PRO A 44 -10.25 16.28 -4.24
N LYS A 45 -11.38 15.83 -3.68
CA LYS A 45 -11.37 15.12 -2.40
C LYS A 45 -10.57 13.84 -2.64
N ALA A 46 -9.36 13.78 -2.07
CA ALA A 46 -8.61 12.54 -2.03
C ALA A 46 -9.50 11.50 -1.35
N ALA A 47 -10.06 10.57 -2.13
CA ALA A 47 -10.73 9.40 -1.60
C ALA A 47 -9.65 8.53 -0.97
N ARG A 48 -9.25 8.86 0.26
CA ARG A 48 -8.39 8.01 1.06
C ARG A 48 -9.23 6.78 1.34
N ILE A 49 -9.00 5.71 0.59
CA ILE A 49 -9.63 4.41 0.81
C ILE A 49 -9.18 3.99 2.21
N GLN A 50 -9.99 4.29 3.23
CA GLN A 50 -9.74 3.79 4.57
C GLN A 50 -10.00 2.29 4.53
N SER A 51 -8.91 1.53 4.46
CA SER A 51 -8.88 0.07 4.42
C SER A 51 -9.16 -0.57 5.78
N LYS A 52 -9.53 0.20 6.80
CA LYS A 52 -9.76 -0.32 8.14
C LYS A 52 -11.22 -0.72 8.32
N ILE A 53 -11.42 -1.98 8.72
CA ILE A 53 -12.69 -2.48 9.23
C ILE A 53 -13.19 -1.47 10.30
N PRO A 54 -14.46 -1.03 10.27
CA PRO A 54 -14.97 -0.07 11.24
C PRO A 54 -14.74 -0.55 12.66
N ALA A 55 -14.31 0.34 13.55
CA ALA A 55 -14.06 0.01 14.96
C ALA A 55 -15.29 -0.61 15.64
N SER A 56 -16.49 -0.18 15.23
CA SER A 56 -17.76 -0.75 15.69
C SER A 56 -17.95 -2.21 15.31
N VAL A 57 -17.51 -2.63 14.12
CA VAL A 57 -17.58 -4.03 13.68
C VAL A 57 -16.57 -4.87 14.45
N ARG A 58 -15.34 -4.35 14.65
CA ARG A 58 -14.32 -5.02 15.46
C ARG A 58 -14.82 -5.26 16.89
N THR A 59 -15.36 -4.22 17.53
CA THR A 59 -15.91 -4.31 18.89
C THR A 59 -17.02 -5.36 18.98
N LYS A 60 -17.91 -5.42 17.98
CA LYS A 60 -18.97 -6.45 17.94
C LYS A 60 -18.44 -7.87 17.80
N VAL A 61 -17.40 -8.07 16.98
CA VAL A 61 -16.76 -9.38 16.84
C VAL A 61 -16.07 -9.76 18.16
N GLU A 62 -15.29 -8.86 18.76
CA GLU A 62 -14.64 -9.09 20.05
C GLU A 62 -15.66 -9.42 21.15
N GLN A 63 -16.71 -8.62 21.30
CA GLN A 63 -17.79 -8.87 22.26
C GLN A 63 -18.50 -10.21 22.03
N PHE A 64 -18.69 -10.62 20.77
CA PHE A 64 -19.30 -11.91 20.45
C PHE A 64 -18.41 -13.08 20.87
N TYR A 65 -17.10 -12.99 20.62
CA TYR A 65 -16.14 -14.02 21.02
C TYR A 65 -15.95 -14.13 22.54
N LEU A 66 -16.28 -13.09 23.30
CA LEU A 66 -16.19 -13.06 24.76
C LEU A 66 -17.46 -13.55 25.48
N LYS A 67 -18.51 -13.95 24.75
CA LYS A 67 -19.74 -14.46 25.36
C LYS A 67 -19.50 -15.82 26.00
N ASP A 68 -20.04 -16.05 27.20
CA ASP A 68 -19.82 -17.26 28.00
C ASP A 68 -20.20 -18.58 27.30
N TYR A 69 -21.16 -18.53 26.36
CA TYR A 69 -21.56 -19.70 25.58
C TYR A 69 -20.70 -19.91 24.32
N ILE A 70 -19.83 -18.97 23.94
CA ILE A 70 -18.87 -19.12 22.81
C ILE A 70 -17.49 -19.49 23.36
N SER A 71 -17.05 -18.73 24.35
CA SER A 71 -15.88 -19.00 25.17
C SER A 71 -16.33 -19.31 26.57
N TRP A 72 -16.15 -20.55 27.03
CA TRP A 72 -16.58 -20.96 28.36
C TRP A 72 -15.37 -21.31 29.23
N GLN A 73 -15.49 -21.06 30.53
CA GLN A 73 -14.56 -21.58 31.54
C GLN A 73 -15.22 -22.70 32.32
N ALA A 74 -14.68 -23.91 32.17
CA ALA A 74 -15.08 -25.03 33.01
C ALA A 74 -14.60 -24.82 34.45
N PRO A 75 -15.48 -24.92 35.46
CA PRO A 75 -15.06 -24.94 36.85
C PRO A 75 -14.12 -26.12 37.08
N GLY A 76 -12.87 -25.85 37.51
CA GLY A 76 -11.91 -26.88 37.91
C GLY A 76 -10.95 -27.41 36.84
N LYS A 77 -10.96 -26.94 35.59
CA LYS A 77 -9.97 -27.36 34.57
C LYS A 77 -9.02 -26.25 34.08
N ARG A 78 -7.85 -26.68 33.60
CA ARG A 78 -6.75 -25.90 32.97
C ARG A 78 -7.14 -25.33 31.58
N ASP A 79 -8.35 -24.78 31.46
CA ASP A 79 -8.92 -24.28 30.21
C ASP A 79 -8.87 -22.77 30.07
N HIS A 80 -7.77 -22.18 30.54
CA HIS A 80 -7.43 -20.79 30.33
C HIS A 80 -6.02 -20.67 29.75
N LYS A 81 -5.83 -19.73 28.84
CA LYS A 81 -4.50 -19.34 28.35
C LYS A 81 -4.12 -18.04 29.05
N THR A 82 -3.00 -18.03 29.75
CA THR A 82 -2.48 -16.77 30.32
C THR A 82 -1.66 -16.08 29.24
N ILE A 83 -2.07 -14.87 28.86
CA ILE A 83 -1.34 -14.00 27.94
C ILE A 83 -0.83 -12.77 28.71
N LYS A 84 0.27 -12.16 28.24
CA LYS A 84 0.71 -10.86 28.74
C LYS A 84 0.13 -9.78 27.84
N GLU A 85 -0.70 -8.92 28.40
CA GLU A 85 -1.29 -7.77 27.72
C GLU A 85 -0.96 -6.50 28.52
N ASN A 86 -0.34 -5.50 27.89
CA ASN A 86 0.15 -4.28 28.55
C ASN A 86 1.03 -4.54 29.80
N GLY A 87 1.85 -5.60 29.76
CA GLY A 87 2.72 -6.01 30.87
C GLY A 87 2.03 -6.80 31.99
N LEU A 88 0.69 -6.88 31.98
CA LEU A 88 -0.10 -7.61 32.96
C LEU A 88 -0.44 -9.02 32.46
N LYS A 89 -0.47 -10.00 33.37
CA LYS A 89 -0.92 -11.37 33.05
C LYS A 89 -2.44 -11.41 33.05
N VAL A 90 -3.04 -11.58 31.88
CA VAL A 90 -4.48 -11.73 31.68
C VAL A 90 -4.79 -13.19 31.37
N ARG A 91 -5.84 -13.73 31.99
CA ARG A 91 -6.34 -15.08 31.67
C ARG A 91 -7.41 -15.00 30.61
N CYS A 92 -7.17 -15.61 29.45
CA CYS A 92 -8.13 -15.74 28.37
C CYS A 92 -8.80 -17.12 28.41
N GLN A 93 -10.10 -17.13 28.11
CA GLN A 93 -10.91 -18.33 28.01
C GLN A 93 -10.62 -19.05 26.68
N LYS A 94 -10.81 -20.37 26.61
CA LYS A 94 -10.73 -21.13 25.35
C LYS A 94 -12.09 -21.08 24.65
N CYS A 95 -12.07 -20.84 23.34
CA CYS A 95 -13.25 -21.00 22.49
C CYS A 95 -13.60 -22.49 22.41
N LEU A 96 -14.83 -22.86 22.75
CA LEU A 96 -15.28 -24.27 22.75
C LEU A 96 -15.68 -24.78 21.37
N TYR A 97 -16.05 -23.86 20.48
CA TYR A 97 -16.55 -24.16 19.15
C TYR A 97 -15.41 -24.10 18.13
N ASN A 98 -15.54 -24.89 17.07
CA ASN A 98 -14.69 -24.70 15.92
C ASN A 98 -15.04 -23.35 15.24
N ILE A 99 -14.06 -22.77 14.52
CA ILE A 99 -14.23 -21.45 13.89
C ILE A 99 -15.47 -21.39 12.97
N ARG A 100 -15.80 -22.51 12.31
CA ARG A 100 -16.95 -22.61 11.42
C ARG A 100 -18.28 -22.47 12.17
N GLN A 101 -18.45 -23.18 13.29
CA GLN A 101 -19.63 -23.09 14.13
C GLN A 101 -19.79 -21.70 14.74
N VAL A 102 -18.70 -21.10 15.21
CA VAL A 102 -18.69 -19.72 15.71
C VAL A 102 -19.13 -18.74 14.63
N TYR A 103 -18.67 -18.94 13.40
CA TYR A 103 -19.07 -18.13 12.25
C TYR A 103 -20.56 -18.29 11.91
N GLU A 104 -21.09 -19.51 11.91
CA GLU A 104 -22.51 -19.79 11.69
C GLU A 104 -23.38 -19.10 12.76
N LEU A 105 -23.00 -19.19 14.04
CA LEU A 105 -23.67 -18.49 15.14
C LEU A 105 -23.58 -16.97 15.01
N PHE A 106 -22.42 -16.44 14.59
CA PHE A 106 -22.25 -15.01 14.38
C PHE A 106 -23.19 -14.49 13.27
N ILE A 107 -23.35 -15.24 12.17
CA ILE A 107 -24.28 -14.88 11.10
C ILE A 107 -25.72 -14.84 11.61
N GLN A 108 -26.12 -15.84 12.40
CA GLN A 108 -27.47 -15.93 12.95
C GLN A 108 -27.78 -14.75 13.88
N GLU A 109 -26.84 -14.38 14.74
CA GLU A 109 -27.03 -13.29 15.71
C GLU A 109 -26.83 -11.89 15.11
N ASN A 110 -26.02 -11.76 14.06
CA ASN A 110 -25.63 -10.48 13.48
C ASN A 110 -25.87 -10.39 11.96
N PRO A 111 -27.08 -10.75 11.45
CA PRO A 111 -27.32 -10.85 10.01
C PRO A 111 -27.13 -9.50 9.31
N ARG A 112 -27.52 -8.40 9.95
CA ARG A 112 -27.35 -7.03 9.40
C ARG A 112 -25.88 -6.65 9.22
N THR A 113 -25.02 -6.99 10.18
CA THR A 113 -23.58 -6.71 10.12
C THR A 113 -22.94 -7.48 8.97
N VAL A 114 -23.30 -8.76 8.81
CA VAL A 114 -22.79 -9.60 7.71
C VAL A 114 -23.23 -9.06 6.35
N ILE A 115 -24.50 -8.70 6.19
CA ILE A 115 -25.02 -8.09 4.95
C ILE A 115 -24.26 -6.80 4.62
N GLN A 116 -23.96 -5.96 5.61
CA GLN A 116 -23.18 -4.74 5.39
C GLN A 116 -21.76 -5.04 4.92
N CYS A 117 -21.08 -6.02 5.52
CA CYS A 117 -19.75 -6.46 5.09
C CYS A 117 -19.77 -7.00 3.65
N VAL A 118 -20.76 -7.82 3.30
CA VAL A 118 -20.92 -8.36 1.94
C VAL A 118 -21.14 -7.23 0.94
N LYS A 119 -22.00 -6.24 1.25
CA LYS A 119 -22.19 -5.05 0.39
C LYS A 119 -20.90 -4.25 0.21
N GLN A 120 -20.09 -4.09 1.26
CA GLN A 120 -18.80 -3.41 1.14
C GLN A 120 -17.80 -4.18 0.26
N LEU A 121 -17.78 -5.51 0.37
CA LEU A 121 -16.98 -6.37 -0.50
C LEU A 121 -17.44 -6.27 -1.95
N GLN A 122 -18.74 -6.35 -2.21
CA GLN A 122 -19.32 -6.18 -3.54
C GLN A 122 -18.95 -4.84 -4.16
N LYS A 123 -18.96 -3.75 -3.37
CA LYS A 123 -18.54 -2.42 -3.84
C LYS A 123 -17.07 -2.37 -4.26
N LYS A 124 -16.20 -3.15 -3.60
CA LYS A 124 -14.76 -3.23 -3.93
C LYS A 124 -14.45 -4.25 -5.03
N MET A 125 -15.38 -5.16 -5.32
CA MET A 125 -15.18 -6.26 -6.26
C MET A 125 -14.78 -5.79 -7.67
N PRO A 126 -15.39 -4.76 -8.27
CA PRO A 126 -14.99 -4.31 -9.62
C PRO A 126 -13.53 -3.84 -9.68
N GLN A 127 -13.09 -3.07 -8.68
CA GLN A 127 -11.71 -2.59 -8.60
C GLN A 127 -10.73 -3.75 -8.42
N TYR A 128 -11.09 -4.74 -7.60
CA TYR A 128 -10.28 -5.93 -7.38
C TYR A 128 -10.18 -6.81 -8.63
N LEU A 129 -11.30 -7.04 -9.34
CA LEU A 129 -11.31 -7.78 -10.60
C LEU A 129 -10.47 -7.08 -11.67
N TRP A 130 -10.55 -5.75 -11.76
CA TRP A 130 -9.69 -4.96 -12.63
C TRP A 130 -8.22 -5.13 -12.27
N TYR A 131 -7.86 -5.05 -10.99
CA TYR A 131 -6.49 -5.30 -10.53
C TYR A 131 -6.00 -6.70 -10.91
N ILE A 132 -6.83 -7.74 -10.73
CA ILE A 132 -6.48 -9.10 -11.16
C ILE A 132 -6.27 -9.17 -12.67
N PHE A 133 -7.15 -8.55 -13.45
CA PHE A 133 -7.05 -8.54 -14.91
C PHE A 133 -5.73 -7.90 -15.36
N VAL A 134 -5.41 -6.72 -14.84
CA VAL A 134 -4.15 -6.01 -15.15
C VAL A 134 -2.95 -6.86 -14.75
N LYS A 135 -2.93 -7.40 -13.53
CA LYS A 135 -1.86 -8.26 -13.04
C LYS A 135 -1.65 -9.48 -13.94
N ARG A 136 -2.73 -10.13 -14.37
CA ARG A 136 -2.66 -11.28 -15.30
C ARG A 136 -2.11 -10.89 -16.66
N LYS A 137 -2.56 -9.76 -17.22
CA LYS A 137 -2.04 -9.26 -18.50
C LYS A 137 -0.56 -8.89 -18.42
N GLN A 138 -0.15 -8.19 -17.37
CA GLN A 138 1.26 -7.85 -17.12
C GLN A 138 2.13 -9.09 -16.96
N SER A 139 1.67 -10.08 -16.19
CA SER A 139 2.38 -11.35 -16.02
C SER A 139 2.54 -12.12 -17.33
N GLY A 140 1.48 -12.17 -18.16
CA GLY A 140 1.55 -12.82 -19.46
C GLY A 140 2.49 -12.11 -20.43
N TYR A 141 2.43 -10.77 -20.48
CA TYR A 141 3.33 -9.96 -21.30
C TYR A 141 4.78 -10.07 -20.84
N PHE A 142 5.02 -10.09 -19.52
CA PHE A 142 6.35 -10.31 -18.94
C PHE A 142 6.93 -11.68 -19.33
N GLY A 143 6.12 -12.76 -19.24
CA GLY A 143 6.52 -14.09 -19.69
C GLY A 143 6.88 -14.10 -21.17
N HIS A 144 6.06 -13.47 -22.02
CA HIS A 144 6.33 -13.34 -23.44
C HIS A 144 7.64 -12.60 -23.73
N ILE A 145 7.91 -11.45 -23.08
CA ILE A 145 9.19 -10.74 -23.28
C ILE A 145 10.36 -11.60 -22.82
N LYS A 146 10.22 -12.30 -21.69
CA LYS A 146 11.28 -13.16 -21.15
C LYS A 146 11.61 -14.32 -22.11
N GLU A 147 10.61 -14.95 -22.73
CA GLU A 147 10.81 -16.06 -23.67
C GLU A 147 11.36 -15.61 -25.03
N ASN A 148 11.07 -14.37 -25.43
CA ASN A 148 11.47 -13.82 -26.74
C ASN A 148 12.58 -12.76 -26.63
N ALA A 149 13.28 -12.70 -25.49
CA ALA A 149 14.39 -11.77 -25.32
C ALA A 149 15.59 -12.25 -26.15
N ASP A 150 16.17 -11.33 -26.92
CA ASP A 150 17.40 -11.56 -27.67
C ASP A 150 18.63 -11.16 -26.85
N ASP A 151 19.82 -11.41 -27.41
CA ASP A 151 21.11 -11.12 -26.78
C ASP A 151 21.35 -9.61 -26.57
N THR A 152 20.47 -8.76 -27.12
CA THR A 152 20.52 -7.30 -26.98
C THR A 152 19.53 -6.77 -25.95
N THR A 153 18.65 -7.63 -25.43
CA THR A 153 17.55 -7.27 -24.55
C THR A 153 17.74 -7.89 -23.16
N VAL A 154 17.77 -7.02 -22.15
CA VAL A 154 17.74 -7.43 -20.74
C VAL A 154 16.34 -7.23 -20.18
N VAL A 155 15.77 -8.31 -19.65
CA VAL A 155 14.49 -8.26 -18.93
C VAL A 155 14.80 -8.13 -17.44
N CYS A 156 14.37 -7.04 -16.82
CA CYS A 156 14.62 -6.77 -15.41
C CYS A 156 13.31 -6.75 -14.61
N LEU A 157 13.26 -7.50 -13.52
CA LEU A 157 12.25 -7.37 -12.48
C LEU A 157 12.90 -6.72 -11.26
N ALA A 158 12.49 -5.50 -10.93
CA ALA A 158 13.00 -4.75 -9.79
C ALA A 158 11.91 -4.44 -8.77
N ASP A 159 12.30 -4.39 -7.50
CA ASP A 159 11.50 -3.92 -6.39
C ASP A 159 12.30 -2.93 -5.54
N TYR A 160 11.60 -2.01 -4.88
CA TYR A 160 12.21 -0.96 -4.08
C TYR A 160 11.47 -0.81 -2.75
N ALA A 161 12.16 -1.16 -1.67
CA ALA A 161 11.68 -1.03 -0.30
C ALA A 161 12.25 0.24 0.34
N GLU A 162 11.42 1.28 0.39
CA GLU A 162 11.73 2.51 1.12
C GLU A 162 11.61 2.29 2.64
N ASN A 163 12.58 2.82 3.40
CA ASN A 163 12.59 2.77 4.86
C ASN A 163 12.51 1.35 5.45
N TYR A 164 13.15 0.38 4.78
CA TYR A 164 13.34 -0.95 5.32
C TYR A 164 14.04 -0.85 6.67
N THR A 165 13.36 -1.36 7.69
CA THR A 165 13.83 -1.28 9.07
C THR A 165 14.71 -2.49 9.33
N LEU A 166 16.01 -2.25 9.49
CA LEU A 166 16.96 -3.31 9.83
C LEU A 166 16.60 -3.88 11.21
N GLN A 167 16.50 -5.19 11.28
CA GLN A 167 16.39 -5.92 12.54
C GLN A 167 17.68 -6.73 12.69
N ASP A 168 18.47 -6.45 13.73
CA ASP A 168 19.56 -7.35 14.09
C ASP A 168 18.97 -8.58 14.78
N GLN A 169 19.53 -9.76 14.51
CA GLN A 169 19.36 -10.89 15.41
C GLN A 169 20.25 -10.66 16.64
N ASP A 170 19.74 -11.00 17.83
CA ASP A 170 20.36 -10.76 19.16
C ASP A 170 20.37 -9.31 19.70
N GLN A 171 19.32 -8.52 19.45
CA GLN A 171 19.19 -7.18 20.03
C GLN A 171 18.96 -7.18 21.56
N MET A 172 19.88 -6.59 22.33
CA MET A 172 19.63 -6.19 23.73
C MET A 172 18.51 -5.12 23.76
N GLN A 173 17.73 -5.07 24.85
CA GLN A 173 16.52 -4.26 24.99
C GLN A 173 16.68 -2.75 24.66
N SER A 174 17.91 -2.21 24.69
CA SER A 174 18.23 -0.82 24.36
C SER A 174 18.06 -0.47 22.87
N ALA A 175 18.23 -1.43 21.94
CA ALA A 175 18.10 -1.19 20.50
C ALA A 175 16.64 -0.96 20.03
N HIS A 176 15.67 -1.16 20.92
CA HIS A 176 14.25 -0.97 20.63
C HIS A 176 13.88 0.49 20.31
N TRP A 177 14.70 1.46 20.72
CA TRP A 177 14.43 2.90 20.57
C TRP A 177 15.06 3.55 19.34
N SER A 178 16.03 2.91 18.68
CA SER A 178 16.73 3.47 17.50
C SER A 178 16.90 2.45 16.38
N LYS A 179 15.81 2.10 15.68
CA LYS A 179 15.92 1.21 14.52
C LYS A 179 16.48 1.98 13.31
N LYS A 180 17.63 1.53 12.79
CA LYS A 180 18.22 2.11 11.58
C LYS A 180 17.34 1.71 10.39
N GLN A 181 16.91 2.70 9.62
CA GLN A 181 16.15 2.51 8.39
C GLN A 181 17.06 2.77 7.19
N VAL A 182 16.96 1.90 6.20
CA VAL A 182 17.69 1.96 4.93
C VAL A 182 16.72 1.79 3.76
N SER A 183 17.13 2.20 2.58
CA SER A 183 16.43 1.92 1.33
C SER A 183 17.07 0.72 0.67
N ILE A 184 16.27 -0.25 0.25
CA ILE A 184 16.74 -1.47 -0.42
C ILE A 184 16.13 -1.52 -1.81
N PHE A 185 16.97 -1.59 -2.84
CA PHE A 185 16.57 -1.93 -4.19
C PHE A 185 17.02 -3.35 -4.50
N THR A 186 16.10 -4.20 -4.93
CA THR A 186 16.42 -5.54 -5.41
C THR A 186 16.05 -5.64 -6.88
N ALA A 187 16.87 -6.35 -7.65
CA ALA A 187 16.56 -6.64 -9.04
C ALA A 187 16.98 -8.05 -9.40
N TYR A 188 16.22 -8.64 -10.31
CA TYR A 188 16.56 -9.89 -10.96
C TYR A 188 16.48 -9.69 -12.47
N THR A 189 17.55 -10.02 -13.17
CA THR A 189 17.66 -9.81 -14.62
C THR A 189 17.79 -11.12 -15.37
N TRP A 190 17.23 -11.16 -16.58
CA TRP A 190 17.41 -12.22 -17.56
C TRP A 190 17.99 -11.60 -18.83
N MET A 191 18.97 -12.27 -19.44
CA MET A 191 19.59 -11.87 -20.70
C MET A 191 19.29 -12.95 -21.74
N GLY A 192 18.80 -12.55 -22.91
CA GLY A 192 18.60 -13.48 -24.02
C GLY A 192 19.92 -14.15 -24.43
N GLY A 193 19.84 -15.40 -24.88
CA GLY A 193 21.01 -16.18 -25.33
C GLY A 193 21.96 -16.70 -24.25
N SER A 194 21.78 -16.31 -22.98
CA SER A 194 22.61 -16.83 -21.88
C SER A 194 22.12 -18.20 -21.40
N GLU A 195 23.05 -19.14 -21.19
CA GLU A 195 22.77 -20.42 -20.51
C GLU A 195 22.44 -20.24 -19.02
N VAL A 196 22.74 -19.07 -18.46
CA VAL A 196 22.52 -18.76 -17.05
C VAL A 196 21.09 -18.25 -16.85
N ASN A 197 20.41 -18.78 -15.83
CA ASN A 197 19.00 -18.47 -15.50
C ASN A 197 18.77 -17.05 -14.91
N GLY A 198 19.66 -16.10 -15.18
CA GLY A 198 19.60 -14.71 -14.75
C GLY A 198 20.52 -14.34 -13.59
N TYR A 199 20.53 -13.06 -13.22
CA TYR A 199 21.39 -12.49 -12.18
C TYR A 199 20.58 -11.72 -11.14
N SER A 200 20.97 -11.82 -9.86
CA SER A 200 20.34 -11.10 -8.76
C SER A 200 21.21 -9.95 -8.28
N PHE A 201 20.62 -8.77 -8.12
CA PHE A 201 21.25 -7.56 -7.61
C PHE A 201 20.53 -7.05 -6.37
N GLY A 202 21.31 -6.51 -5.42
CA GLY A 202 20.81 -5.85 -4.23
C GLY A 202 21.63 -4.60 -3.96
N PHE A 203 20.98 -3.43 -4.00
CA PHE A 203 21.60 -2.17 -3.62
C PHE A 203 20.98 -1.70 -2.30
N VAL A 204 21.85 -1.39 -1.34
CA VAL A 204 21.44 -0.85 -0.04
C VAL A 204 21.94 0.59 0.04
N SER A 205 21.05 1.51 0.39
CA SER A 205 21.39 2.92 0.55
C SER A 205 20.86 3.46 1.88
N ASP A 206 21.63 4.37 2.48
CA ASP A 206 21.24 5.15 3.65
C ASP A 206 20.47 6.43 3.29
N LEU A 207 20.26 6.70 1.99
CA LEU A 207 19.46 7.80 1.50
C LEU A 207 17.99 7.62 1.88
N LYS A 208 17.54 8.50 2.79
CA LYS A 208 16.14 8.62 3.25
C LYS A 208 15.30 9.60 2.42
N LYS A 209 15.91 10.26 1.42
CA LYS A 209 15.19 11.19 0.55
C LYS A 209 14.39 10.38 -0.48
N HIS A 210 13.08 10.52 -0.40
CA HIS A 210 12.09 9.90 -1.28
C HIS A 210 12.12 10.53 -2.68
N ASP A 211 13.13 10.21 -3.48
CA ASP A 211 13.22 10.73 -4.84
C ASP A 211 13.42 9.62 -5.87
N LYS A 212 12.85 9.83 -7.06
CA LYS A 212 12.92 8.89 -8.18
C LYS A 212 14.35 8.70 -8.68
N PHE A 213 15.24 9.63 -8.36
CA PHE A 213 16.66 9.58 -8.72
C PHE A 213 17.35 8.34 -8.16
N THR A 214 17.04 7.90 -6.94
CA THR A 214 17.70 6.70 -6.36
C THR A 214 17.40 5.45 -7.19
N VAL A 215 16.15 5.28 -7.63
CA VAL A 215 15.75 4.16 -8.49
C VAL A 215 16.42 4.25 -9.85
N VAL A 216 16.49 5.45 -10.45
CA VAL A 216 17.16 5.67 -11.74
C VAL A 216 18.65 5.32 -11.64
N THR A 217 19.34 5.79 -10.60
CA THR A 217 20.75 5.47 -10.38
C THR A 217 20.99 3.97 -10.20
N CYS A 218 20.12 3.27 -9.45
CA CYS A 218 20.21 1.80 -9.33
C CYS A 218 20.03 1.10 -10.68
N LEU A 219 19.13 1.60 -11.54
CA LEU A 219 18.93 1.04 -12.89
C LEU A 219 20.09 1.35 -13.82
N GLU A 220 20.68 2.55 -13.75
CA GLU A 220 21.87 2.92 -14.53
C GLU A 220 23.07 2.04 -14.17
N ILE A 221 23.30 1.78 -12.88
CA ILE A 221 24.35 0.86 -12.41
C ILE A 221 24.10 -0.57 -12.89
N LEU A 222 22.83 -0.99 -12.97
CA LEU A 222 22.48 -2.36 -13.39
C LEU A 222 22.66 -2.61 -14.89
N VAL A 223 22.64 -1.56 -15.71
CA VAL A 223 22.77 -1.65 -17.18
C VAL A 223 24.21 -1.40 -17.67
N GLN A 224 25.11 -0.91 -16.79
CA GLN A 224 26.55 -0.77 -17.06
C GLN A 224 27.27 -2.11 -17.01
#